data_AF-A0A815GAL7-F1
#
_entry.id   AF-A0A815GAL7-F1
#
_cell.length_a   1.000
_cell.length_b   1.000
_cell.length_c   1.000
_cell.angle_alpha   90.00
_cell.angle_beta   90.00
_cell.angle_gamma   90.00
#
_symmetry.space_group_name_H-M   'P 1'
#
loop_
_entity.id
_entity.type
_entity.pdbx_description
1 polymer ?
#
loop_
_entity_poly.entity_id
_entity_poly.type
_entity_poly.pdbx_seq_one_letter_code
_entity_poly.pdbx_strand_id
1 'polypeptide(L)'
;MPLLTAAQVNSSALCSEFDMACHANKVDAVQKMLETMTVDDIDKMEPNGSTALHVACYNGYIEIVKLLLVANADLSIMNRYKCLPFDEASTEEIKELFLRTPTSNRLVSNTGAIE
;
A
#
# COMPACT_ATOMS: atom_id res chain seq x y z
N MET A 1 -4.95 -20.02 37.50
CA MET A 1 -5.22 -18.57 37.48
C MET A 1 -4.87 -18.05 36.09
N PRO A 2 -5.85 -17.84 35.19
CA PRO A 2 -5.60 -17.22 33.89
C PRO A 2 -5.88 -15.70 33.96
N LEU A 3 -5.53 -15.00 32.86
CA LEU A 3 -5.77 -13.58 32.49
C LEU A 3 -4.49 -12.73 32.54
N LEU A 4 -4.07 -11.96 31.54
CA LEU A 4 -4.40 -11.82 30.12
C LEU A 4 -3.33 -10.80 29.61
N THR A 5 -2.60 -11.16 28.56
CA THR A 5 -1.99 -10.27 27.54
C THR A 5 -0.97 -9.19 27.93
N ALA A 6 0.31 -9.53 27.81
CA ALA A 6 1.41 -8.57 27.64
C ALA A 6 1.68 -8.20 26.16
N ALA A 7 0.67 -8.26 25.28
CA ALA A 7 0.82 -8.16 23.82
C ALA A 7 -0.12 -7.14 23.14
N GLN A 8 -0.63 -6.13 23.85
CA GLN A 8 -1.57 -5.14 23.28
C GLN A 8 -1.19 -3.69 23.59
N VAL A 9 0.10 -3.36 23.55
CA VAL A 9 0.49 -1.97 23.29
C VAL A 9 0.34 -1.68 21.80
N ASN A 10 -0.92 -1.44 21.42
CA ASN A 10 -1.34 -0.50 20.39
C ASN A 10 -1.01 -0.81 18.91
N SER A 11 -1.38 -2.00 18.43
CA SER A 11 -1.44 -2.31 16.98
C SER A 11 -2.54 -1.53 16.22
N SER A 12 -3.41 -0.79 16.92
CA SER A 12 -4.40 0.11 16.32
C SER A 12 -3.90 1.55 16.12
N ALA A 13 -2.91 2.02 16.88
CA ALA A 13 -2.39 3.39 16.73
C ALA A 13 -1.31 3.50 15.66
N LEU A 14 -0.44 2.49 15.53
CA LEU A 14 0.60 2.48 14.49
C LEU A 14 0.01 2.46 13.07
N CYS A 15 -1.07 1.71 12.87
CA CYS A 15 -1.75 1.73 11.57
C CYS A 15 -2.38 3.09 11.29
N SER A 16 -2.99 3.72 12.29
CA SER A 16 -3.50 5.10 12.13
C SER A 16 -2.40 6.12 11.84
N GLU A 17 -1.18 5.93 12.34
CA GLU A 17 -0.09 6.89 12.16
C GLU A 17 0.56 6.75 10.77
N PHE A 18 0.79 5.52 10.32
CA PHE A 18 1.32 5.26 8.99
C PHE A 18 0.34 5.67 7.88
N ASP A 19 -0.94 5.32 8.02
CA ASP A 19 -1.98 5.73 7.07
C ASP A 19 -2.05 7.26 6.99
N MET A 20 -2.05 7.94 8.14
CA MET A 20 -2.05 9.41 8.19
C MET A 20 -0.79 10.01 7.53
N ALA A 21 0.38 9.39 7.69
CA ALA A 21 1.60 9.83 7.02
C ALA A 21 1.49 9.69 5.49
N CYS A 22 0.88 8.61 5.00
CA CYS A 22 0.61 8.40 3.58
C CYS A 22 -0.39 9.42 3.02
N HIS A 23 -1.53 9.65 3.71
CA HIS A 23 -2.54 10.64 3.33
C HIS A 23 -2.01 12.08 3.34
N ALA A 24 -1.04 12.37 4.21
CA ALA A 24 -0.43 13.69 4.31
C ALA A 24 0.82 13.88 3.42
N ASN A 25 1.15 12.90 2.56
CA ASN A 25 2.36 12.88 1.73
C ASN A 25 3.67 13.13 2.51
N LYS A 26 3.77 12.62 3.74
CA LYS A 26 4.96 12.78 4.59
C LYS A 26 6.02 11.75 4.25
N VAL A 27 6.68 11.91 3.09
CA VAL A 27 7.67 10.96 2.55
C VAL A 27 8.71 10.53 3.58
N ASP A 28 9.34 11.48 4.29
CA ASP A 28 10.38 11.17 5.29
C ASP A 28 9.85 10.34 6.47
N ALA A 29 8.61 10.62 6.90
CA ALA A 29 7.98 9.89 8.00
C ALA A 29 7.60 8.47 7.56
N VAL A 30 7.06 8.33 6.35
CA VAL A 30 6.74 7.04 5.74
C VAL A 30 8.01 6.21 5.60
N GLN A 31 9.09 6.77 5.05
CA GLN A 31 10.37 6.08 4.91
C GLN A 31 10.88 5.56 6.26
N LYS A 32 10.87 6.41 7.29
CA LYS A 32 11.34 6.03 8.62
C LYS A 32 10.46 4.96 9.28
N MET A 33 9.15 5.00 9.07
CA MET A 33 8.25 3.94 9.57
C MET A 33 8.51 2.62 8.86
N LEU A 34 8.67 2.64 7.53
CA LEU A 34 8.93 1.44 6.72
C LEU A 34 10.20 0.69 7.14
N GLU A 35 11.21 1.37 7.68
CA GLU A 35 12.41 0.72 8.25
C GLU A 35 12.11 -0.20 9.44
N THR A 36 10.99 0.03 10.12
CA THR A 36 10.59 -0.68 11.34
C THR A 36 9.33 -1.53 11.18
N MET A 37 8.61 -1.37 10.07
CA MET A 37 7.33 -2.03 9.80
C MET A 37 7.53 -3.37 9.08
N THR A 38 6.57 -4.28 9.25
CA THR A 38 6.50 -5.53 8.50
C THR A 38 5.64 -5.37 7.25
N VAL A 39 5.78 -6.28 6.28
CA VAL A 39 4.93 -6.30 5.07
C VAL A 39 3.45 -6.42 5.41
N ASP A 40 3.09 -7.18 6.45
CA ASP A 40 1.71 -7.33 6.92
C ASP A 40 1.11 -5.98 7.42
N ASP A 41 1.95 -5.08 7.94
CA ASP A 41 1.52 -3.75 8.36
C ASP A 41 1.31 -2.81 7.16
N ILE A 42 2.15 -2.94 6.12
CA ILE A 42 2.11 -2.13 4.89
C ILE A 42 0.89 -2.47 4.04
N ASP A 43 0.57 -3.76 3.94
CA ASP A 43 -0.55 -4.29 3.17
C ASP A 43 -1.87 -4.25 3.93
N LYS A 44 -1.86 -3.67 5.13
CA LYS A 44 -3.07 -3.48 5.91
C LYS A 44 -4.05 -2.58 5.16
N MET A 45 -5.30 -3.02 5.16
CA MET A 45 -6.37 -2.30 4.50
C MET A 45 -7.06 -1.30 5.43
N GLU A 46 -7.32 -0.12 4.89
CA GLU A 46 -8.22 0.89 5.42
C GLU A 46 -9.69 0.43 5.42
N PRO A 47 -10.62 1.17 6.06
CA PRO A 47 -12.04 0.81 6.08
C PRO A 47 -12.70 0.67 4.70
N ASN A 48 -12.18 1.32 3.66
CA ASN A 48 -12.63 1.21 2.27
C ASN A 48 -11.96 0.03 1.51
N GLY A 49 -11.09 -0.75 2.17
CA GLY A 49 -10.31 -1.82 1.56
C GLY A 49 -9.03 -1.35 0.87
N SER A 50 -8.75 -0.05 0.82
CA SER A 50 -7.52 0.48 0.22
C SER A 50 -6.32 0.20 1.11
N THR A 51 -5.18 -0.12 0.50
CA THR A 51 -3.88 -0.15 1.17
C THR A 51 -3.18 1.20 1.01
N ALA A 52 -2.07 1.40 1.73
CA ALA A 52 -1.23 2.59 1.54
C ALA A 52 -0.82 2.80 0.07
N LEU A 53 -0.63 1.70 -0.68
CA LEU A 53 -0.28 1.78 -2.10
C LEU A 53 -1.41 2.31 -2.97
N HIS A 54 -2.67 1.95 -2.68
CA HIS A 54 -3.82 2.53 -3.37
C HIS A 54 -3.89 4.04 -3.15
N VAL A 55 -3.70 4.49 -1.90
CA VAL A 55 -3.73 5.91 -1.54
C VAL A 55 -2.61 6.67 -2.25
N ALA A 56 -1.38 6.12 -2.25
CA ALA A 56 -0.25 6.74 -2.92
C ALA A 56 -0.45 6.82 -4.44
N CYS A 57 -1.02 5.78 -5.06
CA CYS A 57 -1.32 5.75 -6.49
C CYS A 57 -2.41 6.77 -6.85
N TYR A 58 -3.51 6.81 -6.09
CA TYR A 58 -4.66 7.71 -6.30
C TYR A 58 -4.33 9.19 -6.10
N ASN A 59 -3.37 9.51 -5.23
CA ASN A 59 -2.96 10.89 -4.99
C ASN A 59 -1.75 11.33 -5.83
N GLY A 60 -1.16 10.41 -6.63
CA GLY A 60 0.03 10.72 -7.41
C GLY A 60 1.32 10.86 -6.59
N TYR A 61 1.39 10.25 -5.40
CA TYR A 61 2.55 10.36 -4.50
C TYR A 61 3.67 9.41 -4.92
N ILE A 62 4.35 9.77 -6.02
CA ILE A 62 5.40 8.96 -6.67
C ILE A 62 6.47 8.47 -5.70
N GLU A 63 6.97 9.33 -4.81
CA GLU A 63 8.02 8.94 -3.86
C GLU A 63 7.51 7.91 -2.83
N ILE A 64 6.26 8.05 -2.37
CA ILE A 64 5.64 7.06 -1.49
C ILE A 64 5.41 5.75 -2.23
N VAL A 65 4.96 5.78 -3.50
CA VAL A 65 4.85 4.59 -4.34
C VAL A 65 6.19 3.86 -4.43
N LYS A 66 7.29 4.58 -4.72
CA LYS A 66 8.64 3.97 -4.78
C LYS A 66 9.03 3.33 -3.45
N LEU A 67 8.81 4.02 -2.33
CA LEU A 67 9.11 3.50 -1.00
C LEU A 67 8.33 2.21 -0.70
N LEU A 68 7.03 2.18 -1.01
CA LEU A 68 6.17 1.01 -0.80
C LEU A 68 6.57 -0.16 -1.71
N LEU A 69 6.96 0.10 -2.96
CA LEU A 69 7.47 -0.92 -3.87
C LEU A 69 8.78 -1.52 -3.37
N VAL A 70 9.70 -0.69 -2.85
CA VAL A 70 10.95 -1.16 -2.22
C VAL A 70 10.67 -1.96 -0.96
N ALA A 71 9.64 -1.59 -0.21
CA ALA A 71 9.18 -2.32 0.97
C ALA A 71 8.36 -3.59 0.62
N ASN A 72 8.29 -3.95 -0.66
CA ASN A 72 7.70 -5.19 -1.15
C ASN A 72 6.19 -5.33 -0.87
N ALA A 73 5.48 -4.21 -0.89
CA ALA A 73 4.02 -4.15 -0.77
C ALA A 73 3.30 -5.00 -1.84
N ASP A 74 2.19 -5.63 -1.47
CA ASP A 74 1.40 -6.47 -2.37
C ASP A 74 0.60 -5.63 -3.37
N LEU A 75 0.87 -5.90 -4.65
CA LEU A 75 0.25 -5.22 -5.79
C LEU A 75 -1.07 -5.88 -6.21
N SER A 76 -1.41 -7.04 -5.65
CA SER A 76 -2.56 -7.85 -6.02
C SER A 76 -3.79 -7.65 -5.13
N ILE A 77 -3.65 -6.88 -4.04
CA ILE A 77 -4.75 -6.57 -3.14
C ILE A 77 -5.74 -5.66 -3.85
N MET A 78 -7.02 -6.04 -3.86
CA MET A 78 -8.09 -5.20 -4.36
C MET A 78 -8.81 -4.48 -3.22
N ASN A 79 -9.11 -3.20 -3.42
CA ASN A 79 -9.98 -2.45 -2.52
C ASN A 79 -11.45 -2.88 -2.66
N ARG A 80 -12.36 -2.30 -1.86
CA ARG A 80 -13.80 -2.64 -1.94
C ARG A 80 -14.48 -2.23 -3.24
N TYR A 81 -13.82 -1.39 -4.05
CA TYR A 81 -14.28 -1.01 -5.39
C TYR A 81 -13.79 -1.97 -6.48
N LYS A 82 -13.07 -3.04 -6.11
CA LYS A 82 -12.44 -4.01 -7.02
C LYS A 82 -11.35 -3.39 -7.89
N CYS A 83 -10.76 -2.29 -7.45
CA CYS A 83 -9.58 -1.69 -8.08
C CYS A 83 -8.31 -2.27 -7.44
N LEU A 84 -7.31 -2.53 -8.26
CA LEU A 84 -5.93 -2.76 -7.83
C LEU A 84 -5.24 -1.42 -7.57
N PRO A 85 -4.09 -1.38 -6.86
CA PRO A 85 -3.31 -0.16 -6.72
C PRO A 85 -2.88 0.43 -8.07
N PHE A 86 -2.62 -0.45 -9.04
CA PHE A 86 -2.31 -0.06 -10.42
C PHE A 86 -3.47 0.67 -11.11
N ASP A 87 -4.72 0.25 -10.88
CA ASP A 87 -5.90 0.85 -11.50
C ASP A 87 -6.15 2.27 -10.96
N GLU A 88 -5.73 2.52 -9.72
CA GLU A 88 -5.82 3.83 -9.06
C GLU A 88 -4.66 4.78 -9.44
N ALA A 89 -3.70 4.36 -10.26
CA ALA A 89 -2.55 5.19 -10.64
C ALA A 89 -2.97 6.46 -11.40
N SER A 90 -2.84 7.63 -10.76
CA SER A 90 -3.25 8.90 -11.36
C SER A 90 -2.37 9.37 -12.52
N THR A 91 -1.12 8.90 -12.59
CA THR A 91 -0.13 9.37 -13.57
C THR A 91 0.49 8.21 -14.34
N GLU A 92 0.89 8.47 -15.58
CA GLU A 92 1.62 7.50 -16.40
C GLU A 92 2.97 7.13 -15.77
N GLU A 93 3.61 8.05 -15.06
CA GLU A 93 4.87 7.77 -14.34
C GLU A 93 4.68 6.67 -13.29
N ILE A 94 3.58 6.68 -12.54
CA ILE A 94 3.28 5.62 -11.57
C ILE A 94 3.04 4.29 -12.30
N LYS A 95 2.30 4.30 -13.42
CA LYS A 95 2.09 3.08 -14.22
C LYS A 95 3.41 2.52 -14.75
N GLU A 96 4.29 3.38 -15.24
CA GLU A 96 5.64 3.00 -15.68
C GLU A 96 6.45 2.36 -14.55
N LEU A 97 6.39 2.90 -13.33
CA LEU A 97 7.08 2.29 -12.18
C LEU A 97 6.63 0.85 -11.96
N PHE A 98 5.32 0.58 -12.03
CA PHE A 98 4.80 -0.78 -11.91
C PHE A 98 5.28 -1.67 -13.07
N LEU A 99 5.22 -1.20 -14.31
CA LEU A 99 5.68 -1.95 -15.49
C LEU A 99 7.18 -2.28 -15.45
N ARG A 100 7.98 -1.44 -14.79
CA ARG A 100 9.42 -1.68 -14.59
C ARG A 100 9.71 -2.68 -13.47
N THR A 101 8.76 -2.93 -12.57
CA THR A 101 8.92 -3.96 -11.54
C THR A 101 8.58 -5.34 -12.10
N PRO A 102 9.43 -6.36 -11.90
CA PRO A 102 9.23 -7.71 -12.46
C PRO A 102 7.97 -8.41 -11.95
N THR A 103 7.39 -7.93 -10.85
CA THR A 103 6.18 -8.44 -10.20
C THR A 103 4.88 -8.12 -10.97
N SER A 104 4.89 -7.09 -11.84
CA SER A 104 3.68 -6.56 -12.50
C SER A 104 3.22 -7.36 -13.73
N ASN A 105 4.09 -8.19 -14.32
CA ASN A 105 3.81 -8.92 -15.57
C ASN A 105 2.61 -9.91 -15.50
N ARG A 106 2.07 -10.15 -14.30
CA ARG A 106 0.94 -11.05 -14.06
C ARG A 106 -0.40 -10.34 -13.83
N LEU A 107 -0.40 -9.03 -13.55
CA LEU A 107 -1.62 -8.28 -13.23
C LEU A 107 -2.22 -7.60 -14.47
N VAL A 108 -1.37 -7.10 -15.38
CA VAL A 108 -1.80 -6.44 -16.63
C VAL A 108 -2.37 -7.41 -17.69
N SER A 109 -2.17 -8.72 -17.54
CA SER A 109 -2.60 -9.73 -18.54
C SER A 109 -4.06 -10.14 -18.41
N ASN A 110 -4.78 -9.75 -17.36
CA ASN A 110 -6.17 -10.21 -17.12
C ASN A 110 -7.25 -9.13 -17.32
N THR A 111 -6.88 -7.88 -17.61
CA THR A 111 -7.86 -6.80 -17.91
C THR A 111 -8.22 -6.72 -19.41
N GLY A 112 -7.76 -7.68 -20.22
CA GLY A 112 -7.96 -7.73 -21.67
C GLY A 112 -8.89 -8.84 -22.20
N ALA A 113 -9.66 -9.54 -21.35
CA ALA A 113 -10.66 -10.50 -21.81
C ALA A 113 -12.03 -9.83 -21.98
N ILE A 114 -12.16 -9.09 -23.07
CA ILE A 114 -13.44 -8.93 -23.79
C ILE A 114 -13.70 -10.21 -24.57
N GLU A 115 -14.51 -11.12 -24.02
CA GLU A 115 -15.43 -12.00 -24.76
C GLU A 115 -16.73 -12.18 -23.95
#